data_AF-A0A0A1YZ02-F1
#
_entry.id   AF-A0A0A1YZ02-F1
#
_cell.length_a   1.000
_cell.length_b   1.000
_cell.length_c   1.000
_cell.angle_alpha   90.00
_cell.angle_beta   90.00
_cell.angle_gamma   90.00
#
_symmetry.space_group_name_H-M   'P 1'
#
loop_
_entity.id
_entity.type
_entity.pdbx_description
1 polymer ?
#
loop_
_entity_poly.entity_id
_entity_poly.type
_entity_poly.pdbx_seq_one_letter_code
_entity_poly.pdbx_strand_id
1 'polypeptide(L)'
;MLRLEMRDNIDKIVKEMRGLSRSKVPLAAAKALTFTAERVQAAEKAELARVFDRPTRWTLNSIFKRSATPNRLFARVWVKDEASSGVPASKYLPVHIDGGNRPHKRFEKALIHYGLMPADMYAVPGRRARMDGNGNISRGQIVQILSALGAAERVSGFMANRTQRSRRRNRNAPEYFAGRPGNGTGPMGIWQRVGSGARPILIFVKRPTYRRRFDFYGIANRVARVEFEPLFRRALAREMERS
;
A
#
# COMPACT_ATOMS: atom_id res chain seq x y z
N MET A 1 11.60 10.53 -2.55
CA MET A 1 11.53 10.79 -1.08
C MET A 1 11.12 12.25 -0.92
N LEU A 2 9.89 12.55 -0.48
CA LEU A 2 9.47 13.95 -0.33
C LEU A 2 10.07 14.51 0.97
N ARG A 3 10.93 15.51 0.84
CA ARG A 3 11.43 16.33 1.93
C ARG A 3 10.76 17.70 1.74
N LEU A 4 9.77 18.02 2.57
CA LEU A 4 9.20 19.37 2.61
C LEU A 4 10.26 20.26 3.26
N GLU A 5 11.14 20.85 2.44
CA GLU A 5 12.06 21.89 2.89
C GLU A 5 11.40 23.24 2.73
N MET A 6 10.63 23.64 3.75
CA MET A 6 10.05 24.99 3.87
C MET A 6 11.03 25.98 4.53
N ARG A 7 12.33 25.77 4.37
CA ARG A 7 13.36 26.63 4.99
C ARG A 7 13.21 28.08 4.53
N ASP A 8 13.03 28.28 3.23
CA ASP A 8 13.05 29.62 2.61
C ASP A 8 11.91 30.54 3.07
N ASN A 9 10.74 29.98 3.43
CA ASN A 9 9.62 30.77 3.91
C ASN A 9 9.78 31.19 5.38
N ILE A 10 10.45 30.38 6.20
CA ILE A 10 10.62 30.67 7.63
C ILE A 10 11.61 31.82 7.82
N ASP A 11 12.72 31.82 7.08
CA ASP A 11 13.77 32.83 7.23
C ASP A 11 13.30 34.23 6.82
N LYS A 12 12.45 34.34 5.80
CA LYS A 12 11.82 35.62 5.40
C LYS A 12 10.89 36.16 6.50
N ILE A 13 10.01 35.31 7.04
CA ILE A 13 9.05 35.72 8.07
C ILE A 13 9.78 36.10 9.38
N VAL A 14 10.85 35.39 9.73
CA VAL A 14 11.69 35.72 10.90
C VAL A 14 12.36 37.09 10.76
N LYS A 15 12.77 37.47 9.54
CA LYS A 15 13.49 38.72 9.27
C LYS A 15 12.58 39.95 9.36
N GLU A 16 11.29 39.79 9.05
CA GLU A 16 10.29 40.86 9.12
C GLU A 16 9.84 41.18 10.56
N MET A 17 10.00 40.26 11.52
CA MET A 17 9.42 40.40 12.86
C MET A 17 10.46 40.77 13.95
N ARG A 18 10.94 42.02 13.90
CA ARG A 18 11.79 42.60 14.97
C ARG A 18 11.03 42.64 16.30
N GLY A 19 11.62 42.08 17.37
CA GLY A 19 11.09 42.15 18.75
C GLY A 19 10.53 40.85 19.33
N LEU A 20 10.45 39.76 18.54
CA LEU A 20 10.07 38.45 19.05
C LEU A 20 11.21 37.79 19.84
N SER A 21 10.87 37.19 20.99
CA SER A 21 11.79 36.30 21.69
C SER A 21 12.29 35.21 20.72
N ARG A 22 13.61 35.10 20.56
CA ARG A 22 14.28 34.17 19.63
C ARG A 22 13.81 32.71 19.79
N SER A 23 13.24 32.34 20.95
CA SER A 23 12.73 30.98 21.22
C SER A 23 11.27 30.72 20.79
N LYS A 24 10.43 31.76 20.68
CA LYS A 24 8.98 31.60 20.38
C LYS A 24 8.72 31.27 18.91
N VAL A 25 9.51 31.84 18.00
CA VAL A 25 9.32 31.64 16.55
C VAL A 25 9.62 30.20 16.11
N PRO A 26 10.73 29.55 16.52
CA PRO A 26 10.98 28.14 16.19
C PRO A 26 9.91 27.20 16.75
N LEU A 27 9.36 27.49 17.93
CA LEU A 27 8.29 26.70 18.52
C LEU A 27 6.98 26.81 17.72
N ALA A 28 6.60 28.05 17.34
CA ALA A 28 5.45 28.29 16.48
C ALA A 28 5.61 27.63 15.11
N ALA A 29 6.80 27.74 14.50
CA ALA A 29 7.13 27.10 13.23
C ALA A 29 7.02 25.58 13.31
N ALA A 30 7.58 24.96 14.36
CA ALA A 30 7.48 23.52 14.57
C ALA A 30 6.03 23.04 14.74
N LYS A 31 5.20 23.80 15.47
CA LYS A 31 3.76 23.50 15.62
C LYS A 31 3.04 23.61 14.27
N ALA A 32 3.26 24.69 13.52
CA ALA A 32 2.64 24.91 12.22
C ALA A 32 3.01 23.82 11.21
N LEU A 33 4.30 23.47 11.12
CA LEU A 33 4.80 22.37 10.31
C LEU A 33 4.16 21.04 10.68
N THR A 34 4.07 20.76 11.98
CA THR A 34 3.46 19.54 12.49
C THR A 34 2.00 19.47 12.08
N PHE A 35 1.19 20.50 12.40
CA PHE A 35 -0.22 20.56 12.05
C PHE A 35 -0.46 20.47 10.54
N THR A 36 0.37 21.13 9.73
CA THR A 36 0.32 21.05 8.26
C THR A 36 0.52 19.60 7.80
N ALA A 37 1.52 18.89 8.35
CA ALA A 37 1.73 17.48 8.04
C ALA A 37 0.57 16.59 8.49
N GLU A 38 -0.14 16.91 9.57
CA GLU A 38 -1.36 16.19 9.96
C GLU A 38 -2.49 16.40 8.95
N ARG A 39 -2.66 17.63 8.46
CA ARG A 39 -3.65 17.96 7.42
C ARG A 39 -3.34 17.25 6.11
N VAL A 40 -2.07 17.24 5.69
CA VAL A 40 -1.60 16.48 4.51
C VAL A 40 -1.89 14.99 4.68
N GLN A 41 -1.49 14.40 5.81
CA GLN A 41 -1.74 12.98 6.09
C GLN A 41 -3.25 12.65 6.04
N ALA A 42 -4.10 13.49 6.63
CA ALA A 42 -5.54 13.29 6.60
C ALA A 42 -6.10 13.36 5.17
N ALA A 43 -5.68 14.35 4.38
CA ALA A 43 -6.09 14.51 2.99
C ALA A 43 -5.65 13.32 2.12
N GLU A 44 -4.41 12.86 2.28
CA GLU A 44 -3.90 11.67 1.57
C GLU A 44 -4.69 10.41 1.94
N LYS A 45 -5.05 10.22 3.22
CA LYS A 45 -5.89 9.09 3.64
C LYS A 45 -7.30 9.17 3.08
N ALA A 46 -7.89 10.36 3.02
CA ALA A 46 -9.19 10.57 2.40
C ALA A 46 -9.14 10.26 0.89
N GLU A 47 -8.08 10.69 0.22
CA GLU A 47 -7.88 10.37 -1.19
C GLU A 47 -7.72 8.86 -1.42
N LEU A 48 -6.94 8.16 -0.58
CA LEU A 48 -6.84 6.70 -0.65
C LEU A 48 -8.22 6.04 -0.56
N ALA A 49 -9.09 6.51 0.34
CA ALA A 49 -10.45 5.99 0.47
C ALA A 49 -11.33 6.29 -0.76
N ARG A 50 -11.05 7.39 -1.47
CA ARG A 50 -11.80 7.83 -2.65
C ARG A 50 -11.38 7.10 -3.93
N VAL A 51 -10.09 6.90 -4.15
CA VAL A 51 -9.56 6.38 -5.43
C VAL A 51 -9.43 4.86 -5.49
N PHE A 52 -9.48 4.18 -4.35
CA PHE A 52 -9.42 2.72 -4.25
C PHE A 52 -10.78 2.14 -3.88
N ASP A 53 -11.16 1.03 -4.51
CA ASP A 53 -12.32 0.23 -4.08
C ASP A 53 -11.96 -0.53 -2.79
N ARG A 54 -12.70 -0.26 -1.72
CA ARG A 54 -12.61 -0.94 -0.40
C ARG A 54 -11.16 -1.17 0.08
N PRO A 55 -10.33 -0.12 0.20
CA PRO A 55 -8.97 -0.27 0.66
C PRO A 55 -8.92 -0.85 2.08
N THR A 56 -7.95 -1.73 2.32
CA THR A 56 -7.77 -2.32 3.67
C THR A 56 -7.38 -1.24 4.67
N ARG A 57 -7.69 -1.44 5.97
CA ARG A 57 -7.19 -0.58 7.05
C ARG A 57 -5.66 -0.48 7.05
N TRP A 58 -4.98 -1.55 6.62
CA TRP A 58 -3.53 -1.57 6.43
C TRP A 58 -3.07 -0.52 5.40
N THR A 59 -3.75 -0.44 4.27
CA THR A 59 -3.49 0.55 3.22
C THR A 59 -3.84 1.97 3.68
N LEU A 60 -5.00 2.17 4.30
CA LEU A 60 -5.41 3.49 4.81
C LEU A 60 -4.44 4.01 5.89
N ASN A 61 -3.94 3.14 6.75
CA ASN A 61 -2.99 3.50 7.80
C ASN A 61 -1.53 3.52 7.32
N SER A 62 -1.28 3.35 6.02
CA SER A 62 0.08 3.32 5.49
C SER A 62 0.72 4.70 5.30
N ILE A 63 -0.07 5.77 5.38
CA ILE A 63 0.45 7.14 5.32
C ILE A 63 0.95 7.54 6.71
N PHE A 64 2.24 7.76 6.83
CA PHE A 64 2.95 8.09 8.06
C PHE A 64 3.35 9.55 8.07
N LYS A 65 3.41 10.13 9.28
CA LYS A 65 3.91 11.48 9.50
C LYS A 65 5.02 11.47 10.54
N ARG A 66 5.90 12.46 10.44
CA ARG A 66 6.89 12.83 11.45
C ARG A 66 6.72 14.31 11.72
N SER A 67 6.46 14.62 12.97
CA SER A 67 6.32 16.00 13.46
C SER A 67 7.64 16.75 13.41
N ALA A 68 7.55 18.06 13.26
CA ALA A 68 8.69 18.96 13.40
C ALA A 68 8.98 19.21 14.89
N THR A 69 10.22 19.56 15.21
CA THR A 69 10.62 20.04 16.55
C THR A 69 11.25 21.42 16.43
N PRO A 70 11.34 22.22 17.50
CA PRO A 70 12.00 23.52 17.44
C PRO A 70 13.45 23.45 16.94
N ASN A 71 14.14 22.32 17.22
CA ASN A 71 15.51 22.06 16.76
C ASN A 71 15.57 21.43 15.35
N ARG A 72 14.43 21.01 14.80
CA ARG A 72 14.29 20.37 13.49
C ARG A 72 13.01 20.86 12.83
N LEU A 73 13.11 22.03 12.22
CA LEU A 73 12.01 22.73 11.52
C LEU A 73 11.67 22.08 10.19
N PHE A 74 11.41 20.77 10.20
CA PHE A 74 10.79 20.09 9.09
C PHE A 74 9.88 18.98 9.57
N ALA A 75 8.74 18.83 8.90
CA ALA A 75 7.85 17.70 9.05
C ALA A 75 7.92 16.84 7.78
N ARG A 76 7.58 15.57 7.90
CA ARG A 76 7.59 14.64 6.76
C ARG A 76 6.32 13.83 6.74
N VAL A 77 5.75 13.65 5.55
CA VAL A 77 4.69 12.67 5.27
C VAL A 77 5.21 11.68 4.23
N TRP A 78 5.02 10.38 4.44
CA TRP A 78 5.50 9.34 3.54
C TRP A 78 4.67 8.06 3.63
N VAL A 79 4.76 7.24 2.59
CA VAL A 79 4.22 5.88 2.60
C VAL A 79 5.15 4.96 3.38
N LYS A 80 4.60 4.24 4.36
CA LYS A 80 5.34 3.30 5.22
C LYS A 80 6.10 2.25 4.40
N ASP A 81 7.38 2.13 4.69
CA ASP A 81 8.35 1.22 4.09
C ASP A 81 8.57 -0.06 4.87
N GLU A 82 8.33 -0.04 6.17
CA GLU A 82 8.44 -1.19 7.07
C GLU A 82 7.09 -1.84 7.40
N ALA A 83 7.09 -3.17 7.52
CA ALA A 83 5.92 -3.94 7.93
C ALA A 83 6.33 -4.99 8.96
N SER A 84 5.73 -4.94 10.16
CA SER A 84 5.87 -5.99 11.17
C SER A 84 5.18 -7.29 10.74
N SER A 85 4.19 -7.20 9.85
CA SER A 85 3.54 -8.34 9.20
C SER A 85 3.00 -7.92 7.83
N GLY A 86 2.91 -8.86 6.89
CA GLY A 86 2.37 -8.58 5.56
C GLY A 86 3.34 -7.86 4.61
N VAL A 87 2.79 -7.21 3.57
CA VAL A 87 3.59 -6.51 2.55
C VAL A 87 3.55 -5.00 2.84
N PRO A 88 4.72 -4.33 2.96
CA PRO A 88 4.76 -2.88 3.13
C PRO A 88 4.06 -2.13 2.01
N ALA A 89 3.43 -1.01 2.35
CA ALA A 89 2.72 -0.18 1.37
C ALA A 89 3.65 0.40 0.32
N SER A 90 4.90 0.68 0.67
CA SER A 90 5.96 1.07 -0.27
C SER A 90 6.19 0.08 -1.41
N LYS A 91 5.74 -1.19 -1.30
CA LYS A 91 5.89 -2.19 -2.38
C LYS A 91 4.77 -2.15 -3.41
N TYR A 92 3.63 -1.52 -3.11
CA TYR A 92 2.46 -1.55 -3.99
C TYR A 92 1.78 -0.19 -4.22
N LEU A 93 1.96 0.81 -3.36
CA LEU A 93 1.42 2.16 -3.62
C LEU A 93 2.20 2.94 -4.68
N PRO A 94 3.54 2.83 -4.83
CA PRO A 94 4.26 3.60 -5.84
C PRO A 94 3.75 3.39 -7.26
N VAL A 95 3.31 2.19 -7.63
CA VAL A 95 2.72 1.94 -8.96
C VAL A 95 1.41 2.68 -9.21
N HIS A 96 0.73 3.12 -8.16
CA HIS A 96 -0.47 3.96 -8.25
C HIS A 96 -0.18 5.46 -8.15
N ILE A 97 1.00 5.83 -7.66
CA ILE A 97 1.49 7.21 -7.55
C ILE A 97 2.25 7.59 -8.82
N ASP A 98 3.28 6.82 -9.17
CA ASP A 98 4.20 7.08 -10.27
C ASP A 98 3.77 6.39 -11.58
N GLY A 99 2.88 5.39 -11.47
CA GLY A 99 2.48 4.54 -12.59
C GLY A 99 3.46 3.38 -12.81
N GLY A 100 3.25 2.64 -13.91
CA GLY A 100 4.18 1.61 -14.38
C GLY A 100 3.77 0.18 -14.01
N ASN A 101 4.77 -0.66 -13.79
CA ASN A 101 4.60 -2.11 -13.72
C ASN A 101 4.42 -2.60 -12.27
N ARG A 102 3.42 -3.43 -12.04
CA ARG A 102 3.22 -4.06 -10.74
C ARG A 102 4.26 -5.17 -10.51
N PRO A 103 4.92 -5.24 -9.34
CA PRO A 103 5.74 -6.39 -9.00
C PRO A 103 4.87 -7.64 -8.78
N HIS A 104 5.43 -8.83 -9.04
CA HIS A 104 4.74 -10.09 -8.73
C HIS A 104 4.43 -10.21 -7.23
N LYS A 105 3.22 -10.69 -6.93
CA LYS A 105 2.79 -11.12 -5.60
C LYS A 105 3.60 -12.33 -5.16
N ARG A 106 3.63 -12.57 -3.84
CA ARG A 106 4.37 -13.70 -3.26
C ARG A 106 3.95 -15.05 -3.84
N PHE A 107 2.65 -15.28 -4.04
CA PHE A 107 2.17 -16.54 -4.63
C PHE A 107 2.48 -16.64 -6.13
N GLU A 108 2.46 -15.53 -6.87
CA GLU A 108 2.86 -15.49 -8.29
C GLU A 108 4.33 -15.89 -8.43
N LYS A 109 5.22 -15.36 -7.57
CA LYS A 109 6.63 -15.77 -7.54
C LYS A 109 6.81 -17.25 -7.27
N ALA A 110 5.98 -17.83 -6.41
CA ALA A 110 5.99 -19.27 -6.14
C ALA A 110 5.60 -20.06 -7.39
N LEU A 111 4.49 -19.70 -8.03
CA LEU A 111 4.04 -20.37 -9.25
C LEU A 111 5.09 -20.28 -10.37
N ILE A 112 5.74 -19.12 -10.54
CA ILE A 112 6.84 -18.95 -11.50
C ILE A 112 8.00 -19.88 -11.17
N HIS A 113 8.41 -19.91 -9.91
CA HIS A 113 9.55 -20.72 -9.47
C HIS A 113 9.35 -22.21 -9.74
N TYR A 114 8.14 -22.72 -9.52
CA TYR A 114 7.79 -24.12 -9.77
C TYR A 114 7.39 -24.40 -11.23
N GLY A 115 7.57 -23.45 -12.15
CA GLY A 115 7.24 -23.63 -13.58
C GLY A 115 5.74 -23.68 -13.88
N LEU A 116 4.88 -23.34 -12.91
CA LEU A 116 3.43 -23.37 -13.04
C LEU A 116 2.85 -22.10 -13.67
N MET A 117 3.61 -21.00 -13.71
CA MET A 117 3.24 -19.74 -14.34
C MET A 117 4.45 -19.15 -15.11
N PRO A 118 4.28 -18.65 -16.34
CA PRO A 118 5.36 -17.96 -17.05
C PRO A 118 5.82 -16.70 -16.32
N ALA A 119 7.12 -16.39 -16.41
CA ALA A 119 7.74 -15.28 -15.67
C ALA A 119 7.28 -13.89 -16.12
N ASP A 120 6.77 -13.75 -17.34
CA ASP A 120 6.23 -12.52 -17.91
C ASP A 120 4.71 -12.34 -17.69
N MET A 121 4.07 -13.32 -17.04
CA MET A 121 2.63 -13.37 -16.82
C MET A 121 2.21 -13.07 -15.38
N TYR A 122 0.97 -12.62 -15.23
CA TYR A 122 0.37 -12.22 -13.96
C TYR A 122 -0.94 -12.95 -13.74
N ALA A 123 -1.26 -13.24 -12.49
CA ALA A 123 -2.47 -13.96 -12.13
C ALA A 123 -3.61 -12.98 -11.80
N VAL A 124 -4.69 -13.06 -12.57
CA VAL A 124 -5.95 -12.34 -12.30
C VAL A 124 -7.03 -13.31 -11.82
N PRO A 125 -7.96 -12.87 -10.94
CA PRO A 125 -9.06 -13.73 -10.50
C PRO A 125 -9.91 -14.20 -11.69
N GLY A 126 -10.12 -15.52 -11.78
CA GLY A 126 -11.13 -16.10 -12.67
C GLY A 126 -12.53 -15.98 -12.08
N ARG A 127 -13.56 -16.26 -12.89
CA ARG A 127 -14.98 -16.15 -12.49
C ARG A 127 -15.35 -16.95 -11.22
N ARG A 128 -14.60 -18.00 -10.89
CA ARG A 128 -14.84 -18.84 -9.71
C ARG A 128 -13.79 -18.66 -8.60
N ALA A 129 -12.99 -17.59 -8.67
CA ALA A 129 -12.14 -17.17 -7.56
C ALA A 129 -13.01 -16.75 -6.37
N ARG A 130 -12.65 -17.19 -5.16
CA ARG A 130 -13.27 -16.74 -3.92
C ARG A 130 -12.63 -15.43 -3.53
N MET A 131 -13.41 -14.36 -3.56
CA MET A 131 -12.96 -13.03 -3.19
C MET A 131 -13.18 -12.79 -1.69
N ASP A 132 -12.32 -12.01 -1.06
CA ASP A 132 -12.54 -11.45 0.27
C ASP A 132 -13.35 -10.15 0.21
N GLY A 133 -13.70 -9.61 1.38
CA GLY A 133 -14.49 -8.38 1.49
C GLY A 133 -13.83 -7.15 0.86
N ASN A 134 -12.53 -7.19 0.61
CA ASN A 134 -11.74 -6.12 -0.01
C ASN A 134 -11.48 -6.36 -1.51
N GLY A 135 -12.12 -7.37 -2.12
CA GLY A 135 -11.93 -7.67 -3.54
C GLY A 135 -10.57 -8.29 -3.87
N ASN A 136 -9.86 -8.85 -2.89
CA ASN A 136 -8.69 -9.69 -3.14
C ASN A 136 -9.10 -11.16 -3.19
N ILE A 137 -8.27 -12.03 -3.75
CA ILE A 137 -8.49 -13.48 -3.65
C ILE A 137 -8.25 -13.92 -2.21
N SER A 138 -9.16 -14.74 -1.69
CA SER A 138 -9.08 -15.30 -0.35
C SER A 138 -7.71 -15.93 -0.11
N ARG A 139 -7.07 -15.51 1.00
CA ARG A 139 -5.78 -16.08 1.44
C ARG A 139 -5.86 -17.60 1.57
N GLY A 140 -6.98 -18.12 2.07
CA GLY A 140 -7.19 -19.56 2.20
C GLY A 140 -7.19 -20.29 0.86
N GLN A 141 -7.80 -19.70 -0.18
CA GLN A 141 -7.80 -20.27 -1.52
C GLN A 141 -6.39 -20.28 -2.14
N ILE A 142 -5.62 -19.20 -1.98
CA ILE A 142 -4.22 -19.17 -2.45
C ILE A 142 -3.37 -20.26 -1.76
N VAL A 143 -3.53 -20.45 -0.45
CA VAL A 143 -2.84 -21.51 0.30
C VAL A 143 -3.24 -22.90 -0.21
N GLN A 144 -4.54 -23.13 -0.46
CA GLN A 144 -5.03 -24.40 -1.01
C GLN A 144 -4.46 -24.67 -2.40
N ILE A 145 -4.44 -23.67 -3.28
CA ILE A 145 -3.87 -23.78 -4.63
C ILE A 145 -2.39 -24.17 -4.55
N LEU A 146 -1.58 -23.42 -3.79
CA LEU A 146 -0.15 -23.72 -3.69
C LEU A 146 0.11 -25.09 -3.05
N SER A 147 -0.69 -25.48 -2.06
CA SER A 147 -0.58 -26.80 -1.44
C SER A 147 -0.96 -27.93 -2.39
N ALA A 148 -2.00 -27.77 -3.20
CA ALA A 148 -2.45 -28.79 -4.15
C ALA A 148 -1.47 -28.96 -5.32
N LEU A 149 -0.81 -27.86 -5.72
CA LEU A 149 0.17 -27.85 -6.80
C LEU A 149 1.61 -28.13 -6.35
N GLY A 150 1.84 -28.47 -5.08
CA GLY A 150 3.20 -28.71 -4.55
C GLY A 150 4.09 -27.46 -4.48
N ALA A 151 3.53 -26.25 -4.64
CA ALA A 151 4.26 -24.99 -4.73
C ALA A 151 4.33 -24.19 -3.41
N ALA A 152 4.03 -24.84 -2.28
CA ALA A 152 3.94 -24.18 -0.97
C ALA A 152 5.26 -24.11 -0.18
N GLU A 153 6.26 -24.93 -0.53
CA GLU A 153 7.38 -25.25 0.37
C GLU A 153 8.39 -24.10 0.54
N ARG A 154 8.65 -23.31 -0.51
CA ARG A 154 9.62 -22.20 -0.44
C ARG A 154 9.07 -20.85 0.00
N VAL A 155 7.77 -20.73 0.23
CA VAL A 155 7.18 -19.43 0.59
C VAL A 155 6.95 -19.36 2.09
N SER A 156 7.87 -18.68 2.80
CA SER A 156 7.77 -18.44 4.24
C SER A 156 6.36 -17.96 4.65
N GLY A 157 5.72 -18.66 5.59
CA GLY A 157 4.39 -18.34 6.10
C GLY A 157 3.20 -19.09 5.47
N PHE A 158 3.37 -19.83 4.37
CA PHE A 158 2.28 -20.66 3.81
C PHE A 158 2.07 -21.97 4.58
N MET A 159 3.14 -22.53 5.12
CA MET A 159 3.12 -23.78 5.89
C MET A 159 3.06 -23.57 7.41
N ALA A 160 3.14 -22.32 7.88
CA ALA A 160 3.28 -21.99 9.30
C ALA A 160 2.09 -22.42 10.19
N ASN A 161 0.91 -22.64 9.60
CA ASN A 161 -0.33 -22.99 10.34
C ASN A 161 -0.79 -24.45 10.10
N ARG A 162 0.09 -25.35 9.65
CA ARG A 162 -0.28 -26.71 9.23
C ARG A 162 -0.26 -27.69 10.40
N THR A 163 -1.43 -27.98 10.99
CA THR A 163 -1.59 -28.98 12.07
C THR A 163 -2.01 -30.35 11.53
N GLN A 164 -1.79 -31.44 12.29
CA GLN A 164 -2.31 -32.79 11.94
C GLN A 164 -3.82 -32.78 11.71
N ARG A 165 -4.57 -32.01 12.50
CA ARG A 165 -6.03 -31.83 12.37
C ARG A 165 -6.42 -31.17 11.03
N SER A 166 -5.64 -30.19 10.59
CA SER A 166 -5.80 -29.52 9.28
C SER A 166 -5.54 -30.48 8.11
N ARG A 167 -4.51 -31.34 8.23
CA ARG A 167 -4.21 -32.38 7.21
C ARG A 167 -5.35 -33.40 7.07
N ARG A 168 -5.94 -33.86 8.18
CA ARG A 168 -7.09 -34.78 8.17
C ARG A 168 -8.36 -34.16 7.55
N ARG A 169 -8.60 -32.87 7.78
CA ARG A 169 -9.75 -32.13 7.20
C ARG A 169 -9.64 -31.91 5.69
N ASN A 170 -8.42 -31.89 5.15
CA ASN A 170 -8.15 -31.69 3.72
C ASN A 170 -8.14 -32.99 2.88
N ARG A 171 -8.68 -34.11 3.37
CA ARG A 171 -8.82 -35.34 2.57
C ARG A 171 -9.63 -35.14 1.28
N ASN A 172 -10.57 -34.18 1.29
CA ASN A 172 -11.38 -33.79 0.13
C ASN A 172 -10.97 -32.42 -0.41
N ALA A 173 -9.68 -32.07 -0.36
CA ALA A 173 -9.21 -30.79 -0.87
C ALA A 173 -9.55 -30.68 -2.37
N PRO A 174 -9.99 -29.49 -2.84
CA PRO A 174 -10.24 -29.29 -4.26
C PRO A 174 -9.00 -29.60 -5.08
N GLU A 175 -9.17 -30.38 -6.14
CA GLU A 175 -8.10 -30.65 -7.08
C GLU A 175 -7.90 -29.45 -8.00
N TYR A 176 -6.70 -28.87 -7.95
CA TYR A 176 -6.29 -27.79 -8.83
C TYR A 176 -5.24 -28.28 -9.82
N PHE A 177 -5.22 -27.69 -11.01
CA PHE A 177 -4.14 -27.85 -11.97
C PHE A 177 -3.78 -26.53 -12.63
N ALA A 178 -2.52 -26.36 -13.03
CA ALA A 178 -2.08 -25.25 -13.86
C ALA A 178 -2.02 -25.70 -15.32
N GLY A 179 -2.53 -24.89 -16.25
CA GLY A 179 -2.49 -25.22 -17.68
C GLY A 179 -3.63 -24.60 -18.49
N ARG A 180 -3.88 -25.19 -19.67
CA ARG A 180 -4.95 -24.83 -20.59
C ARG A 180 -5.98 -25.97 -20.68
N PRO A 181 -7.24 -25.77 -20.23
CA PRO A 181 -8.29 -26.79 -20.36
C PRO A 181 -8.83 -26.86 -21.79
N GLY A 182 -9.70 -27.83 -22.05
CA GLY A 182 -10.36 -27.99 -23.35
C GLY A 182 -9.38 -28.31 -24.47
N ASN A 183 -8.43 -29.21 -24.22
CA ASN A 183 -7.38 -29.59 -25.16
C ASN A 183 -6.54 -28.40 -25.69
N GLY A 184 -6.30 -27.40 -24.82
CA GLY A 184 -5.45 -26.24 -25.16
C GLY A 184 -6.18 -25.01 -25.67
N THR A 185 -7.50 -25.09 -25.87
CA THR A 185 -8.34 -23.97 -26.33
C THR A 185 -8.63 -22.94 -25.23
N GLY A 186 -8.63 -23.37 -23.96
CA GLY A 186 -8.83 -22.48 -22.82
C GLY A 186 -7.61 -21.60 -22.52
N PRO A 187 -7.82 -20.43 -21.87
CA PRO A 187 -6.71 -19.58 -21.48
C PRO A 187 -5.82 -20.27 -20.45
N MET A 188 -4.53 -19.90 -20.44
CA MET A 188 -3.59 -20.41 -19.45
C MET A 188 -3.97 -19.89 -18.06
N GLY A 189 -3.92 -20.75 -17.05
CA GLY A 189 -4.28 -20.36 -15.70
C GLY A 189 -4.26 -21.50 -14.70
N ILE A 190 -4.83 -21.24 -13.52
CA ILE A 190 -5.10 -22.26 -12.51
C ILE A 190 -6.59 -22.57 -12.50
N TRP A 191 -6.88 -23.85 -12.60
CA TRP A 191 -8.22 -24.40 -12.77
C TRP A 191 -8.53 -25.38 -11.65
N GLN A 192 -9.79 -25.41 -11.24
CA GLN A 192 -10.31 -26.43 -10.33
C GLN A 192 -11.00 -27.53 -11.14
N ARG A 193 -10.66 -28.81 -10.88
CA ARG A 193 -11.39 -29.96 -11.45
C ARG A 193 -12.75 -30.09 -10.80
N VAL A 194 -13.78 -30.34 -11.60
CA VAL A 194 -15.17 -30.51 -11.16
C VAL A 194 -15.89 -31.51 -12.07
N GLY A 195 -16.06 -32.75 -11.59
CA GLY A 195 -16.56 -33.84 -12.41
C GLY A 195 -15.69 -34.03 -13.66
N SER A 196 -16.30 -34.06 -14.84
CA SER A 196 -15.61 -34.10 -16.13
C SER A 196 -15.07 -32.74 -16.61
N GLY A 197 -15.35 -31.65 -15.89
CA GLY A 197 -15.03 -30.29 -16.31
C GLY A 197 -13.96 -29.58 -15.47
N ALA A 198 -13.68 -28.33 -15.85
CA ALA A 198 -12.77 -27.44 -15.14
C ALA A 198 -13.38 -26.04 -14.96
N ARG A 199 -13.13 -25.40 -13.80
CA ARG A 199 -13.59 -24.04 -13.50
C ARG A 199 -12.39 -23.09 -13.33
N PRO A 200 -12.43 -21.87 -13.91
CA PRO A 200 -11.30 -20.95 -13.85
C PRO A 200 -11.21 -20.28 -12.48
N ILE A 201 -10.05 -20.41 -11.84
CA ILE A 201 -9.77 -19.81 -10.52
C ILE A 201 -8.78 -18.65 -10.66
N LEU A 202 -7.72 -18.85 -11.42
CA LEU A 202 -6.80 -17.78 -11.84
C LEU A 202 -6.61 -17.87 -13.35
N ILE A 203 -6.57 -16.73 -14.01
CA ILE A 203 -6.17 -16.64 -15.41
C ILE A 203 -4.82 -15.93 -15.46
N PHE A 204 -3.91 -16.44 -16.28
CA PHE A 204 -2.62 -15.81 -16.52
C PHE A 204 -2.72 -14.87 -17.71
N VAL A 205 -2.39 -13.61 -17.46
CA VAL A 205 -2.43 -12.54 -18.47
C VAL A 205 -1.04 -11.94 -18.63
N LYS A 206 -0.80 -11.30 -19.77
CA LYS A 206 0.40 -10.49 -19.97
C LYS A 206 0.46 -9.37 -18.93
N ARG A 207 1.67 -8.83 -18.74
CA ARG A 207 1.96 -7.75 -17.80
C ARG A 207 0.94 -6.59 -17.86
N PRO A 208 0.23 -6.28 -16.75
CA PRO A 208 -0.66 -5.13 -16.70
C PRO A 208 0.12 -3.83 -16.48
N THR A 209 -0.24 -2.78 -17.23
CA THR A 209 0.28 -1.42 -17.05
C THR A 209 -0.70 -0.60 -16.21
N TYR A 210 -0.23 -0.04 -15.09
CA TYR A 210 -1.05 0.78 -14.22
C TYR A 210 -0.88 2.27 -14.54
N ARG A 211 -2.01 2.97 -14.61
CA ARG A 211 -2.07 4.43 -14.66
C ARG A 211 -1.97 5.01 -13.25
N ARG A 212 -1.46 6.24 -13.15
CA ARG A 212 -1.46 7.03 -11.91
C ARG A 212 -2.91 7.26 -11.49
N ARG A 213 -3.24 6.94 -10.24
CA ARG A 213 -4.59 7.13 -9.67
C ARG A 213 -4.57 7.84 -8.32
N PHE A 214 -3.42 7.86 -7.65
CA PHE A 214 -3.25 8.49 -6.35
C PHE A 214 -2.30 9.67 -6.49
N ASP A 215 -2.83 10.90 -6.52
CA ASP A 215 -2.05 12.14 -6.62
C ASP A 215 -1.40 12.51 -5.28
N PHE A 216 -0.53 11.63 -4.78
CA PHE A 216 0.15 11.80 -3.49
C PHE A 216 0.90 13.14 -3.41
N TYR A 217 1.65 13.48 -4.46
CA TYR A 217 2.47 14.68 -4.48
C TYR A 217 1.66 15.97 -4.66
N GLY A 218 0.67 15.97 -5.56
CA GLY A 218 -0.15 17.15 -5.81
C GLY A 218 -1.03 17.50 -4.61
N ILE A 219 -1.59 16.50 -3.92
CA ILE A 219 -2.38 16.71 -2.70
C ILE A 219 -1.51 17.30 -1.60
N ALA A 220 -0.34 16.71 -1.33
CA ALA A 220 0.57 17.21 -0.30
C ALA A 220 0.94 18.67 -0.54
N ASN A 221 1.32 19.02 -1.77
CA ASN A 221 1.70 20.38 -2.13
C ASN A 221 0.55 21.38 -2.01
N ARG A 222 -0.65 21.00 -2.45
CA ARG A 222 -1.84 21.88 -2.39
C ARG A 222 -2.24 22.16 -0.95
N VAL A 223 -2.34 21.11 -0.13
CA VAL A 223 -2.71 21.24 1.28
C VAL A 223 -1.65 22.02 2.05
N ALA A 224 -0.36 21.74 1.83
CA ALA A 224 0.71 22.47 2.52
C ALA A 224 0.70 23.97 2.20
N ARG A 225 0.48 24.35 0.93
CA ARG A 225 0.41 25.75 0.51
C ARG A 225 -0.75 26.50 1.16
N VAL A 226 -1.91 25.85 1.30
CA VAL A 226 -3.12 26.48 1.84
C VAL A 226 -3.10 26.54 3.37
N GLU A 227 -2.64 25.48 4.03
CA GLU A 227 -2.79 25.33 5.49
C GLU A 227 -1.64 25.96 6.28
N PHE A 228 -0.43 26.04 5.71
CA PHE A 228 0.75 26.40 6.51
C PHE A 228 0.69 27.80 7.11
N GLU A 229 0.44 28.82 6.28
CA GLU A 229 0.47 30.22 6.74
C GLU A 229 -0.59 30.51 7.82
N PRO A 230 -1.87 30.12 7.66
CA PRO A 230 -2.86 30.28 8.73
C PRO A 230 -2.48 29.56 10.02
N LEU A 231 -1.95 28.33 9.92
CA LEU A 231 -1.50 27.57 11.08
C LEU A 231 -0.30 28.22 11.77
N PHE A 232 0.61 28.80 11.01
CA PHE A 232 1.78 29.51 11.53
C PHE A 232 1.37 30.78 12.27
N ARG A 233 0.55 31.64 11.65
CA ARG A 233 0.05 32.87 12.29
C ARG A 233 -0.66 32.55 13.61
N ARG A 234 -1.52 31.54 13.63
CA ARG A 234 -2.24 31.10 14.84
C ARG A 234 -1.30 30.53 15.90
N ALA A 235 -0.31 29.73 15.51
CA ALA A 235 0.66 29.18 16.44
C ALA A 235 1.52 30.29 17.05
N LEU A 236 1.96 31.26 16.25
CA LEU A 236 2.77 32.38 16.70
C LEU A 236 2.01 33.26 17.70
N ALA A 237 0.77 33.64 17.40
CA ALA A 237 -0.07 34.43 18.31
C ALA A 237 -0.20 33.76 19.69
N ARG A 238 -0.45 32.44 19.72
CA ARG A 238 -0.53 31.66 20.97
C ARG A 238 0.78 31.62 21.75
N GLU A 239 1.92 31.51 21.07
CA GLU A 239 3.21 31.55 21.77
C GLU A 239 3.51 32.95 22.32
N MET A 240 3.03 34.00 21.66
CA MET A 240 3.18 35.38 22.14
C MET A 240 2.34 35.63 23.41
N GLU A 241 1.10 35.13 23.45
CA GLU A 241 0.17 35.25 24.59
C GLU A 241 0.64 34.48 25.84
N ARG A 242 1.36 33.36 25.66
CA ARG A 242 2.00 32.64 26.77
C ARG A 242 3.19 33.43 27.29
N SER A 243 2.93 34.31 28.26
CA SER A 243 3.93 35.01 29.09
C SER A 243 3.78 34.55 30.53
#